data_AF-A0A7K1UAN6-F1
#
_entry.id   AF-A0A7K1UAN6-F1
#
_cell.length_a   1.000
_cell.length_b   1.000
_cell.length_c   1.000
_cell.angle_alpha   90.00
_cell.angle_beta   90.00
_cell.angle_gamma   90.00
#
_symmetry.space_group_name_H-M   'P 1'
#
loop_
_entity.id
_entity.type
_entity.pdbx_description
1 polymer ?
#
loop_
_entity_poly.entity_id
_entity_poly.type
_entity_poly.pdbx_seq_one_letter_code
_entity_poly.pdbx_strand_id
1 'polypeptide(L)'
;MKSVLLRSLYAEHLRVKSTVAFKIALLAPVMQVAMNFLIYMFNYTYFVEKNDRQIWSTFTASTWGFWCTLTLPMLIAIQTALVNGLEHNNNGWRNLFALPVPRSSIYAAKLIYACLLIFLSQLLLCGAEVVAGYTLSVIRPQLGFQHQAIPLVLLLTPLAAMCGSMLIIVVHNLVSSFSANFFVSTGAAVVFTLFNLILVNKDELAVYYPWTYPQLAARFVIYPAESGTLIRAVVAMNISLIGAWLLGILGIMKLSAQKQIA
;
A
#
# COMPACT_ATOMS: atom_id res chain seq x y z
N MET A 1 17.35 -23.30 -6.98
CA MET A 1 16.29 -22.56 -6.27
C MET A 1 16.14 -21.11 -6.75
N LYS A 2 17.21 -20.29 -6.78
CA LYS A 2 17.15 -18.89 -7.28
C LYS A 2 16.60 -18.75 -8.71
N SER A 3 16.95 -19.67 -9.61
CA SER A 3 16.45 -19.68 -11.00
C SER A 3 14.96 -19.98 -11.14
N VAL A 4 14.36 -20.71 -10.19
CA VAL A 4 12.95 -21.11 -10.24
C VAL A 4 12.06 -19.97 -9.76
N LEU A 5 12.43 -19.31 -8.65
CA LEU A 5 11.69 -18.16 -8.12
C LEU A 5 11.64 -17.00 -9.12
N LEU A 6 12.77 -16.68 -9.76
CA LEU A 6 12.83 -15.62 -10.76
C LEU A 6 11.97 -15.91 -11.99
N ARG A 7 11.94 -17.18 -12.45
CA ARG A 7 11.06 -17.61 -13.54
C ARG A 7 9.59 -17.51 -13.15
N SER A 8 9.23 -17.90 -11.93
CA SER A 8 7.87 -17.77 -11.41
C SER A 8 7.44 -16.30 -11.30
N LEU A 9 8.34 -15.42 -10.83
CA LEU A 9 8.09 -13.97 -10.78
C LEU A 9 7.90 -13.36 -12.18
N TYR A 10 8.73 -13.76 -13.15
CA TYR A 10 8.60 -13.30 -14.52
C TYR A 10 7.28 -13.77 -15.16
N ALA A 11 6.89 -15.02 -14.91
CA ALA A 11 5.61 -15.55 -15.36
C ALA A 11 4.44 -14.75 -14.77
N GLU A 12 4.49 -14.40 -13.49
CA GLU A 12 3.48 -13.53 -12.86
C GLU A 12 3.45 -12.14 -13.47
N HIS A 13 4.61 -11.52 -13.71
CA HIS A 13 4.67 -10.23 -14.37
C HIS A 13 4.01 -10.24 -15.75
N LEU A 14 4.30 -11.26 -16.57
CA LEU A 14 3.70 -11.40 -17.89
C LEU A 14 2.18 -11.58 -17.85
N ARG A 15 1.65 -12.22 -16.82
CA ARG A 15 0.21 -12.41 -16.63
C ARG A 15 -0.46 -11.12 -16.16
N VAL A 16 0.11 -10.48 -15.14
CA VAL A 16 -0.56 -9.34 -14.48
C VAL A 16 -0.42 -8.04 -15.27
N LYS A 17 0.65 -7.83 -16.05
CA LYS A 17 0.86 -6.58 -16.82
C LYS A 17 -0.31 -6.20 -17.74
N SER A 18 -1.03 -7.18 -18.28
CA SER A 18 -2.18 -6.96 -19.18
C SER A 18 -3.51 -6.92 -18.45
N THR A 19 -3.52 -7.07 -17.13
CA THR A 19 -4.74 -7.18 -16.33
C THR A 19 -5.17 -5.84 -15.75
N VAL A 20 -6.44 -5.79 -15.34
CA VAL A 20 -7.03 -4.64 -14.64
C VAL A 20 -6.26 -4.33 -13.36
N ALA A 21 -5.66 -5.33 -12.70
CA ALA A 21 -4.85 -5.14 -11.49
C ALA A 21 -3.70 -4.15 -11.74
N PHE A 22 -2.90 -4.37 -12.79
CA PHE A 22 -1.81 -3.47 -13.13
C PHE A 22 -2.27 -2.03 -13.42
N LYS A 23 -3.40 -1.89 -14.14
CA LYS A 23 -3.98 -0.57 -14.45
C LYS A 23 -4.47 0.16 -13.19
N ILE A 24 -5.14 -0.54 -12.27
CA ILE A 24 -5.61 0.04 -11.00
C ILE A 24 -4.43 0.48 -10.14
N ALA A 25 -3.34 -0.29 -10.09
CA ALA A 25 -2.13 0.06 -9.34
C ALA A 25 -1.52 1.39 -9.83
N LEU A 26 -1.55 1.64 -11.14
CA LEU A 26 -1.09 2.89 -11.74
C LEU A 26 -2.09 4.05 -11.58
N LEU A 27 -3.39 3.78 -11.70
CA LEU A 27 -4.44 4.81 -11.72
C LEU A 27 -4.75 5.35 -10.31
N ALA A 28 -4.83 4.48 -9.31
CA ALA A 28 -5.16 4.85 -7.93
C ALA A 28 -4.30 5.99 -7.35
N PRO A 29 -2.95 5.96 -7.44
CA PRO A 29 -2.13 7.06 -6.90
C PRO A 29 -2.34 8.37 -7.65
N VAL A 30 -2.53 8.31 -8.98
CA VAL A 30 -2.81 9.51 -9.79
C VAL A 30 -4.13 10.15 -9.37
N MET A 31 -5.17 9.34 -9.16
CA MET A 31 -6.47 9.84 -8.69
C MET A 31 -6.37 10.48 -7.31
N GLN A 32 -5.59 9.88 -6.39
CA GLN A 32 -5.39 10.42 -5.05
C GLN A 32 -4.71 11.79 -5.07
N VAL A 33 -3.64 11.93 -5.87
CA VAL A 33 -2.93 13.20 -6.01
C VAL A 33 -3.79 14.22 -6.72
N ALA A 34 -4.52 13.83 -7.78
CA ALA A 34 -5.43 14.72 -8.49
C ALA A 34 -6.50 15.28 -7.55
N MET A 35 -7.08 14.44 -6.67
CA MET A 35 -8.03 14.89 -5.67
C MET A 35 -7.42 15.96 -4.74
N ASN A 36 -6.24 15.71 -4.18
CA ASN A 36 -5.60 16.68 -3.28
C ASN A 36 -5.16 17.96 -4.02
N PHE A 37 -4.67 17.84 -5.26
CA PHE A 37 -4.35 18.96 -6.12
C PHE A 37 -5.56 19.87 -6.35
N LEU A 38 -6.73 19.29 -6.66
CA LEU A 38 -7.96 20.07 -6.85
C LEU A 38 -8.41 20.74 -5.55
N ILE A 39 -8.27 20.08 -4.40
CA ILE A 39 -8.58 20.67 -3.09
C ILE A 39 -7.74 21.95 -2.87
N TYR A 40 -6.44 21.89 -3.10
CA TYR A 40 -5.55 23.06 -2.96
C TYR A 40 -5.78 24.12 -4.04
N MET A 41 -6.11 23.71 -5.27
CA MET A 41 -6.36 24.62 -6.38
C MET A 41 -7.64 25.45 -6.17
N PHE A 42 -8.72 24.83 -5.68
CA PHE A 42 -10.01 25.51 -5.47
C PHE A 42 -10.12 26.21 -4.12
N ASN A 43 -9.51 25.67 -3.06
CA ASN A 43 -9.58 26.24 -1.71
C ASN A 43 -8.30 27.00 -1.33
N TYR A 44 -7.59 27.59 -2.30
CA TYR A 44 -6.28 28.21 -2.06
C TYR A 44 -6.35 29.33 -1.01
N THR A 45 -7.42 30.12 -0.96
CA THR A 45 -7.59 31.21 0.01
C THR A 45 -7.51 30.71 1.45
N TYR A 46 -8.16 29.59 1.75
CA TYR A 46 -8.11 28.94 3.07
C TYR A 46 -6.66 28.58 3.47
N PHE A 47 -5.88 28.02 2.54
CA PHE A 47 -4.50 27.63 2.81
C PHE A 47 -3.55 28.83 2.92
N VAL A 48 -3.80 29.91 2.17
CA VAL A 48 -3.04 31.15 2.24
C VAL A 48 -3.30 31.88 3.57
N GLU A 49 -4.56 32.00 4.00
CA GLU A 49 -4.93 32.62 5.28
C GLU A 49 -4.36 31.88 6.48
N LYS A 50 -4.29 30.55 6.39
CA LYS A 50 -3.65 29.71 7.41
C LYS A 50 -2.15 30.00 7.57
N ASN A 51 -1.52 30.65 6.58
CA ASN A 51 -0.10 31.02 6.56
C ASN A 51 0.82 29.86 6.96
N ASP A 52 0.61 28.71 6.30
CA ASP A 52 1.32 27.49 6.64
C ASP A 52 2.80 27.57 6.26
N ARG A 53 3.67 27.65 7.28
CA ARG A 53 5.12 27.65 7.12
C ARG A 53 5.69 26.27 6.79
N GLN A 54 4.87 25.25 6.58
CA GLN A 54 5.30 23.90 6.16
C GLN A 54 4.38 23.34 5.08
N ILE A 55 4.13 24.12 4.02
CA ILE A 55 3.13 23.79 2.98
C ILE A 55 3.40 22.42 2.33
N TRP A 56 4.66 22.07 2.09
CA TRP A 56 5.04 20.76 1.55
C TRP A 56 4.64 19.63 2.50
N SER A 57 4.98 19.74 3.79
CA SER A 57 4.62 18.72 4.78
C SER A 57 3.11 18.58 4.93
N THR A 58 2.35 19.68 4.92
CA THR A 58 0.88 19.64 5.02
C THR A 58 0.23 19.07 3.76
N PHE A 59 0.77 19.38 2.58
CA PHE A 59 0.34 18.78 1.32
C PHE A 59 0.60 17.27 1.30
N THR A 60 1.79 16.84 1.75
CA THR A 60 2.14 15.43 1.90
C THR A 60 1.30 14.74 2.95
N ALA A 61 1.08 15.36 4.12
CA ALA A 61 0.24 14.82 5.19
C ALA A 61 -1.19 14.56 4.71
N SER A 62 -1.74 15.48 3.91
CA SER A 62 -3.09 15.35 3.36
C SER A 62 -3.14 14.22 2.31
N THR A 63 -2.17 14.18 1.40
CA THR A 63 -2.08 13.15 0.35
C THR A 63 -1.91 11.76 0.94
N TRP A 64 -0.88 11.57 1.76
CA TRP A 64 -0.55 10.29 2.39
C TRP A 64 -1.54 9.90 3.48
N GLY A 65 -2.14 10.89 4.17
CA GLY A 65 -3.20 10.70 5.15
C GLY A 65 -4.37 9.91 4.60
N PHE A 66 -4.96 10.42 3.52
CA PHE A 66 -6.05 9.73 2.84
C PHE A 66 -5.59 8.44 2.16
N TRP A 67 -4.40 8.44 1.56
CA TRP A 67 -3.85 7.24 0.92
C TRP A 67 -3.70 6.09 1.90
N CYS A 68 -2.96 6.27 2.99
CA CYS A 68 -2.67 5.21 3.96
C CYS A 68 -3.90 4.78 4.75
N THR A 69 -4.84 5.69 5.01
CA THR A 69 -6.04 5.38 5.81
C THR A 69 -7.09 4.65 4.98
N LEU A 70 -7.32 5.07 3.73
CA LEU A 70 -8.44 4.61 2.92
C LEU A 70 -7.98 3.85 1.67
N THR A 71 -7.22 4.51 0.80
CA THR A 71 -6.97 4.02 -0.56
C THR A 71 -6.04 2.81 -0.57
N LEU A 72 -5.01 2.81 0.28
CA LEU A 72 -3.98 1.77 0.33
C LEU A 72 -4.53 0.42 0.81
N PRO A 73 -5.25 0.29 1.93
CA PRO A 73 -5.82 -1.01 2.33
C PRO A 73 -6.79 -1.58 1.30
N MET A 74 -7.62 -0.72 0.68
CA MET A 74 -8.52 -1.13 -0.39
C MET A 74 -7.76 -1.59 -1.63
N LEU A 75 -6.73 -0.84 -2.03
CA LEU A 75 -5.85 -1.20 -3.15
C LEU A 75 -5.19 -2.56 -2.90
N ILE A 76 -4.62 -2.77 -1.71
CA ILE A 76 -3.97 -4.04 -1.33
C ILE A 76 -4.95 -5.21 -1.51
N ALA A 77 -6.17 -5.08 -1.01
CA ALA A 77 -7.17 -6.14 -1.07
C ALA A 77 -7.62 -6.43 -2.51
N ILE A 78 -7.88 -5.40 -3.30
CA ILE A 78 -8.28 -5.55 -4.70
C ILE A 78 -7.13 -6.16 -5.52
N GLN A 79 -5.89 -5.69 -5.33
CA GLN A 79 -4.72 -6.21 -6.04
C GLN A 79 -4.48 -7.69 -5.73
N THR A 80 -4.45 -8.04 -4.44
CA THR A 80 -4.24 -9.43 -4.02
C THR A 80 -5.39 -10.34 -4.45
N ALA A 81 -6.64 -9.86 -4.43
CA ALA A 81 -7.80 -10.60 -4.91
C ALA A 81 -7.77 -10.80 -6.43
N LEU A 82 -7.37 -9.79 -7.22
CA LEU A 82 -7.23 -9.93 -8.67
C LEU A 82 -6.08 -10.87 -9.04
N VAL A 83 -4.91 -10.73 -8.42
CA VAL A 83 -3.74 -11.57 -8.70
C VAL A 83 -4.01 -13.04 -8.37
N ASN A 84 -4.69 -13.33 -7.25
CA ASN A 84 -5.05 -14.70 -6.88
C ASN A 84 -6.32 -15.20 -7.59
N GLY A 85 -7.23 -14.31 -7.97
CA GLY A 85 -8.47 -14.63 -8.68
C GLY A 85 -8.24 -15.17 -10.09
N LEU A 86 -7.17 -14.71 -10.77
CA LEU A 86 -6.76 -15.24 -12.07
C LEU A 86 -6.55 -16.77 -12.05
N GLU A 87 -6.07 -17.31 -10.94
CA GLU A 87 -5.85 -18.75 -10.78
C GLU A 87 -7.13 -19.52 -10.42
N HIS A 88 -8.04 -18.89 -9.68
CA HIS A 88 -9.30 -19.52 -9.31
C HIS A 88 -10.25 -19.63 -10.51
N ASN A 89 -10.31 -18.59 -11.36
CA ASN A 89 -11.22 -18.56 -12.51
C ASN A 89 -10.85 -19.55 -13.62
N ASN A 90 -9.57 -19.89 -13.78
CA ASN A 90 -9.09 -20.74 -14.86
C ASN A 90 -8.72 -22.18 -14.42
N ASN A 91 -9.14 -22.63 -13.23
CA ASN A 91 -8.59 -23.83 -12.58
C ASN A 91 -7.05 -23.83 -12.55
N GLY A 92 -6.44 -22.63 -12.57
CA GLY A 92 -5.02 -22.40 -12.73
C GLY A 92 -4.21 -23.04 -11.62
N TRP A 93 -4.75 -23.12 -10.40
CA TRP A 93 -4.15 -23.84 -9.29
C TRP A 93 -3.88 -25.32 -9.59
N ARG A 94 -4.79 -26.03 -10.28
CA ARG A 94 -4.58 -27.45 -10.64
C ARG A 94 -3.44 -27.59 -11.65
N ASN A 95 -3.42 -26.71 -12.66
CA ASN A 95 -2.34 -26.70 -13.66
C ASN A 95 -0.99 -26.27 -13.06
N LEU A 96 -0.99 -25.30 -12.14
CA LEU A 96 0.22 -24.83 -11.47
C LEU A 96 0.81 -25.90 -10.55
N PHE A 97 -0.04 -26.69 -9.88
CA PHE A 97 0.39 -27.77 -9.00
C PHE A 97 0.78 -29.05 -9.73
N ALA A 98 0.45 -29.18 -11.01
CA ALA A 98 0.95 -30.25 -11.87
C ALA A 98 2.39 -29.99 -12.37
N LEU A 99 2.84 -28.72 -12.35
CA LEU A 99 4.22 -28.38 -12.69
C LEU A 99 5.18 -28.86 -11.59
N PRO A 100 6.42 -29.28 -11.93
CA PRO A 100 7.44 -29.69 -10.96
C PRO A 100 8.09 -28.49 -10.26
N VAL A 101 7.26 -27.54 -9.79
CA VAL A 101 7.66 -26.30 -9.13
C VAL A 101 7.17 -26.35 -7.68
N PRO A 102 8.02 -26.04 -6.69
CA PRO A 102 7.59 -26.05 -5.30
C PRO A 102 6.51 -24.99 -5.05
N ARG A 103 5.42 -25.37 -4.39
CA ARG A 103 4.27 -24.50 -4.09
C ARG A 103 4.65 -23.29 -3.24
N SER A 104 5.65 -23.44 -2.37
CA SER A 104 6.23 -22.35 -1.60
C SER A 104 6.81 -21.25 -2.51
N SER A 105 7.43 -21.62 -3.63
CA SER A 105 7.98 -20.67 -4.60
C SER A 105 6.89 -19.94 -5.39
N ILE A 106 5.75 -20.58 -5.65
CA ILE A 106 4.60 -19.96 -6.30
C ILE A 106 3.99 -18.91 -5.36
N TYR A 107 3.71 -19.29 -4.12
CA TYR A 107 3.15 -18.38 -3.12
C TYR A 107 4.08 -17.19 -2.85
N ALA A 108 5.37 -17.45 -2.65
CA ALA A 108 6.36 -16.40 -2.45
C ALA A 108 6.45 -15.47 -3.66
N ALA A 109 6.40 -16.00 -4.90
CA ALA A 109 6.39 -15.17 -6.10
C ALA A 109 5.17 -14.24 -6.15
N LYS A 110 3.96 -14.75 -5.87
CA LYS A 110 2.73 -13.94 -5.83
C LYS A 110 2.80 -12.86 -4.76
N LEU A 111 3.27 -13.21 -3.55
CA LEU A 111 3.41 -12.25 -2.46
C LEU A 111 4.43 -11.16 -2.79
N ILE A 112 5.62 -11.53 -3.28
CA ILE A 112 6.66 -10.57 -3.69
C ILE A 112 6.13 -9.67 -4.81
N TYR A 113 5.40 -10.22 -5.78
CA TYR A 113 4.85 -9.44 -6.87
C TYR A 113 3.77 -8.46 -6.40
N ALA A 114 2.89 -8.87 -5.48
CA ALA A 114 1.93 -7.96 -4.84
C ALA A 114 2.66 -6.82 -4.12
N CYS A 115 3.69 -7.13 -3.33
CA CYS A 115 4.53 -6.12 -2.68
C CYS A 115 5.16 -5.15 -3.69
N LEU A 116 5.70 -5.65 -4.81
CA LEU A 116 6.30 -4.81 -5.85
C LEU A 116 5.28 -3.88 -6.51
N LEU A 117 4.06 -4.35 -6.80
CA LEU A 117 3.01 -3.51 -7.38
C LEU A 117 2.55 -2.41 -6.41
N ILE A 118 2.38 -2.75 -5.13
CA ILE A 118 1.97 -1.78 -4.11
C ILE A 118 3.07 -0.74 -3.89
N PHE A 119 4.32 -1.18 -3.81
CA PHE A 119 5.46 -0.28 -3.69
C PHE A 119 5.61 0.64 -4.90
N LEU A 120 5.43 0.11 -6.12
CA LEU A 120 5.40 0.91 -7.34
C LEU A 120 4.29 1.98 -7.28
N SER A 121 3.10 1.61 -6.80
CA SER A 121 1.97 2.55 -6.63
C SER A 121 2.33 3.69 -5.66
N GLN A 122 3.02 3.38 -4.56
CA GLN A 122 3.49 4.37 -3.59
C GLN A 122 4.59 5.28 -4.16
N LEU A 123 5.51 4.74 -4.97
CA LEU A 123 6.52 5.55 -5.67
C LEU A 123 5.87 6.49 -6.69
N LEU A 124 4.87 6.00 -7.42
CA LEU A 124 4.08 6.80 -8.35
C LEU A 124 3.31 7.91 -7.63
N LEU A 125 2.73 7.62 -6.46
CA LEU A 125 2.09 8.62 -5.61
C LEU A 125 3.09 9.72 -5.23
N CYS A 126 4.26 9.34 -4.73
CA CYS A 126 5.31 10.28 -4.35
C CYS A 126 5.78 11.15 -5.53
N GLY A 127 6.03 10.54 -6.69
CA GLY A 127 6.41 11.27 -7.90
C GLY A 127 5.32 12.22 -8.39
N ALA A 128 4.08 11.75 -8.46
CA ALA A 128 2.94 12.57 -8.87
C ALA A 128 2.67 13.73 -7.90
N GLU A 129 2.83 13.51 -6.60
CA GLU A 129 2.71 14.53 -5.57
C GLU A 129 3.75 15.66 -5.76
N VAL A 130 5.01 15.31 -6.01
CA VAL A 130 6.07 16.29 -6.29
C VAL A 130 5.73 17.11 -7.52
N VAL A 131 5.30 16.46 -8.62
CA VAL A 131 4.87 17.15 -9.84
C VAL A 131 3.68 18.06 -9.59
N ALA A 132 2.70 17.61 -8.79
CA ALA A 132 1.53 18.39 -8.43
C ALA A 132 1.89 19.63 -7.60
N GLY A 133 2.79 19.48 -6.62
CA GLY A 133 3.29 20.61 -5.81
C GLY A 133 4.03 21.66 -6.63
N TYR A 134 4.90 21.23 -7.57
CA TYR A 134 5.53 22.15 -8.51
C TYR A 134 4.53 22.82 -9.46
N THR A 135 3.52 22.09 -9.91
CA THR A 135 2.48 22.66 -10.76
C THR A 135 1.66 23.72 -10.00
N LEU A 136 1.34 23.46 -8.72
CA LEU A 136 0.68 24.43 -7.84
C LEU A 136 1.54 25.66 -7.57
N SER A 137 2.87 25.53 -7.45
CA SER A 137 3.75 26.68 -7.23
C SER A 137 3.73 27.66 -8.42
N VAL A 138 3.58 27.14 -9.64
CA VAL A 138 3.49 27.96 -10.86
C VAL A 138 2.09 28.57 -11.03
N ILE A 139 1.03 27.78 -10.85
CA ILE A 139 -0.35 28.23 -11.09
C ILE A 139 -0.85 29.13 -9.95
N ARG A 140 -0.46 28.84 -8.71
CA ARG A 140 -0.86 29.55 -7.49
C ARG A 140 0.36 29.89 -6.62
N PRO A 141 1.19 30.87 -7.03
CA PRO A 141 2.34 31.30 -6.23
C PRO A 141 1.96 31.75 -4.82
N GLN A 142 0.72 32.21 -4.61
CA GLN A 142 0.21 32.63 -3.31
C GLN A 142 0.31 31.55 -2.24
N LEU A 143 0.29 30.27 -2.62
CA LEU A 143 0.41 29.12 -1.69
C LEU A 143 1.82 28.98 -1.09
N GLY A 144 2.82 29.66 -1.64
CA GLY A 144 4.16 29.74 -1.05
C GLY A 144 5.07 28.52 -1.27
N PHE A 145 4.67 27.55 -2.10
CA PHE A 145 5.48 26.37 -2.45
C PHE A 145 6.88 26.74 -2.96
N GLN A 146 7.03 27.86 -3.69
CA GLN A 146 8.30 28.35 -4.21
C GLN A 146 9.26 28.91 -3.16
N HIS A 147 8.76 29.29 -1.99
CA HIS A 147 9.58 29.83 -0.91
C HIS A 147 10.17 28.74 0.00
N GLN A 148 9.86 27.48 -0.28
CA GLN A 148 10.25 26.34 0.54
C GLN A 148 10.86 25.24 -0.32
N ALA A 149 12.05 24.78 0.07
CA ALA A 149 12.63 23.58 -0.53
C ALA A 149 11.82 22.35 -0.12
N ILE A 150 11.69 21.38 -1.04
CA ILE A 150 11.08 20.09 -0.73
C ILE A 150 11.94 19.39 0.33
N PRO A 151 11.40 19.05 1.50
CA PRO A 151 12.13 18.24 2.46
C PRO A 151 12.39 16.85 1.87
N LEU A 152 13.66 16.53 1.60
CA LEU A 152 14.06 15.23 1.02
C LEU A 152 13.61 14.03 1.87
N VAL A 153 13.41 14.24 3.17
CA VAL A 153 12.86 13.24 4.10
C VAL A 153 11.48 12.75 3.66
N LEU A 154 10.66 13.60 3.01
CA LEU A 154 9.34 13.20 2.51
C LEU A 154 9.43 12.13 1.42
N LEU A 155 10.56 12.02 0.71
CA LEU A 155 10.79 10.96 -0.27
C LEU A 155 10.94 9.56 0.36
N LEU A 156 11.09 9.48 1.69
CA LEU A 156 11.10 8.23 2.45
C LEU A 156 9.69 7.77 2.88
N THR A 157 8.66 8.59 2.67
CA THR A 157 7.26 8.23 2.99
C THR A 157 6.79 6.93 2.32
N PRO A 158 7.15 6.60 1.06
CA PRO A 158 6.78 5.31 0.45
C PRO A 158 7.37 4.13 1.21
N LEU A 159 8.63 4.23 1.62
CA LEU A 159 9.31 3.15 2.34
C LEU A 159 8.68 2.93 3.71
N ALA A 160 8.40 4.01 4.44
CA ALA A 160 7.74 3.93 5.74
C ALA A 160 6.33 3.32 5.62
N ALA A 161 5.52 3.80 4.68
CA ALA A 161 4.19 3.28 4.43
C ALA A 161 4.23 1.80 3.98
N MET A 162 5.24 1.41 3.20
CA MET A 162 5.46 0.02 2.81
C MET A 162 5.69 -0.88 4.03
N CYS A 163 6.62 -0.51 4.92
CA CYS A 163 6.87 -1.23 6.16
C CYS A 163 5.61 -1.36 7.03
N GLY A 164 4.83 -0.28 7.17
CA GLY A 164 3.57 -0.29 7.91
C GLY A 164 2.48 -1.15 7.26
N SER A 165 2.51 -1.34 5.93
CA SER A 165 1.48 -2.07 5.18
C SER A 165 1.75 -3.58 5.02
N MET A 166 2.97 -4.05 5.29
CA MET A 166 3.36 -5.45 5.06
C MET A 166 2.40 -6.48 5.67
N LEU A 167 1.93 -6.25 6.90
CA LEU A 167 0.96 -7.14 7.55
C LEU A 167 -0.36 -7.21 6.78
N ILE A 168 -0.88 -6.07 6.33
CA ILE A 168 -2.12 -5.97 5.55
C ILE A 168 -1.97 -6.74 4.23
N ILE A 169 -0.82 -6.60 3.55
CA ILE A 169 -0.52 -7.31 2.30
C ILE A 169 -0.56 -8.82 2.50
N VAL A 170 0.12 -9.32 3.53
CA VAL A 170 0.17 -10.76 3.81
C VAL A 170 -1.20 -11.31 4.18
N VAL A 171 -1.95 -10.60 5.04
CA VAL A 171 -3.31 -11.02 5.45
C VAL A 171 -4.23 -11.14 4.23
N HIS A 172 -4.32 -10.09 3.40
CA HIS A 172 -5.19 -10.11 2.23
C HIS A 172 -4.71 -11.10 1.15
N ASN A 173 -3.40 -11.28 0.99
CA ASN A 173 -2.87 -12.29 0.09
C ASN A 173 -3.20 -13.72 0.55
N LEU A 174 -3.11 -14.01 1.85
CA LEU A 174 -3.52 -15.30 2.41
C LEU A 174 -5.00 -15.56 2.19
N VAL A 175 -5.86 -14.62 2.59
CA VAL A 175 -7.31 -14.75 2.43
C VAL A 175 -7.68 -14.97 0.97
N SER A 176 -7.07 -14.21 0.06
CA SER A 176 -7.31 -14.34 -1.39
C SER A 176 -6.74 -15.63 -1.99
N SER A 177 -5.67 -16.20 -1.41
CA SER A 177 -5.12 -17.48 -1.86
C SER A 177 -6.01 -18.66 -1.50
N PHE A 178 -6.76 -18.57 -0.40
CA PHE A 178 -7.66 -19.64 0.07
C PHE A 178 -9.13 -19.44 -0.32
N SER A 179 -9.49 -18.27 -0.83
CA SER A 179 -10.87 -17.94 -1.20
C SER A 179 -10.99 -17.79 -2.71
N ALA A 180 -11.84 -18.62 -3.34
CA ALA A 180 -12.21 -18.43 -4.76
C ALA A 180 -13.05 -17.16 -4.99
N ASN A 181 -13.69 -16.68 -3.93
CA ASN A 181 -14.58 -15.52 -3.97
C ASN A 181 -13.78 -14.22 -3.81
N PHE A 182 -13.71 -13.44 -4.90
CA PHE A 182 -13.13 -12.09 -4.92
C PHE A 182 -13.64 -11.21 -3.76
N PHE A 183 -14.95 -11.28 -3.49
CA PHE A 183 -15.63 -10.46 -2.49
C PHE A 183 -15.18 -10.69 -1.05
N VAL A 184 -14.58 -11.83 -0.71
CA VAL A 184 -14.18 -12.13 0.68
C VAL A 184 -13.04 -11.21 1.12
N SER A 185 -12.00 -11.08 0.30
CA SER A 185 -10.86 -10.22 0.62
C SER A 185 -11.23 -8.74 0.50
N THR A 186 -11.92 -8.35 -0.58
CA THR A 186 -12.28 -6.94 -0.82
C THR A 186 -13.36 -6.43 0.14
N GLY A 187 -14.36 -7.25 0.47
CA GLY A 187 -15.39 -6.90 1.45
C GLY A 187 -14.81 -6.74 2.85
N ALA A 188 -13.90 -7.63 3.27
CA ALA A 188 -13.17 -7.48 4.52
C ALA A 188 -12.37 -6.17 4.56
N ALA A 189 -11.73 -5.79 3.45
CA ALA A 189 -11.00 -4.53 3.37
C ALA A 189 -11.90 -3.32 3.54
N VAL A 190 -13.10 -3.30 2.95
CA VAL A 190 -14.05 -2.21 3.15
C VAL A 190 -14.37 -2.06 4.64
N VAL A 191 -14.75 -3.15 5.31
CA VAL A 191 -15.09 -3.14 6.74
C VAL A 191 -13.92 -2.63 7.58
N PHE A 192 -12.72 -3.18 7.39
CA PHE A 192 -11.53 -2.76 8.12
C PHE A 192 -11.14 -1.31 7.85
N THR A 193 -11.29 -0.85 6.61
CA THR A 193 -11.02 0.55 6.25
C THR A 193 -11.99 1.51 6.94
N LEU A 194 -13.27 1.13 7.09
CA LEU A 194 -14.24 1.92 7.84
C LEU A 194 -13.86 2.06 9.32
N PHE A 195 -13.40 0.98 9.95
CA PHE A 195 -12.86 1.06 11.32
C PHE A 195 -11.59 1.92 11.38
N ASN A 196 -10.74 1.85 10.35
CA ASN A 196 -9.52 2.64 10.27
C ASN A 196 -9.81 4.15 10.33
N LEU A 197 -10.81 4.63 9.58
CA LEU A 197 -11.21 6.04 9.55
C LEU A 197 -11.60 6.58 10.94
N ILE A 198 -12.15 5.72 11.81
CA ILE A 198 -12.56 6.10 13.17
C ILE A 198 -11.39 6.00 14.14
N LEU A 199 -10.57 4.95 14.03
CA LEU A 199 -9.52 4.63 15.00
C LEU A 199 -8.23 5.40 14.75
N VAL A 200 -7.95 5.86 13.52
CA VAL A 200 -6.70 6.55 13.17
C VAL A 200 -6.48 7.84 13.97
N ASN A 201 -7.56 8.51 14.37
CA ASN A 201 -7.51 9.75 15.15
C ASN A 201 -7.47 9.50 16.67
N LYS A 202 -7.57 8.23 17.10
CA LYS A 202 -7.51 7.84 18.51
C LYS A 202 -6.14 7.28 18.83
N ASP A 203 -5.24 8.16 19.24
CA ASP A 203 -3.83 7.88 19.52
C ASP A 203 -3.57 6.60 20.33
N GLU A 204 -4.35 6.32 21.37
CA GLU A 204 -4.20 5.13 22.21
C GLU A 204 -4.62 3.84 21.49
N LEU A 205 -5.68 3.90 20.68
CA LEU A 205 -6.23 2.74 19.98
C LEU A 205 -5.55 2.50 18.63
N ALA A 206 -4.99 3.54 18.02
CA ALA A 206 -4.36 3.47 16.72
C ALA A 206 -3.20 2.47 16.71
N VAL A 207 -2.42 2.40 17.80
CA VAL A 207 -1.25 1.50 17.90
C VAL A 207 -1.64 0.01 17.93
N TYR A 208 -2.88 -0.32 18.30
CA TYR A 208 -3.34 -1.71 18.39
C TYR A 208 -4.03 -2.21 17.11
N TYR A 209 -4.40 -1.31 16.19
CA TYR A 209 -5.16 -1.65 15.01
C TYR A 209 -4.28 -1.71 13.75
N PRO A 210 -4.01 -2.90 13.16
CA PRO A 210 -3.03 -3.04 12.08
C PRO A 210 -3.24 -2.18 10.84
N TRP A 211 -4.49 -1.81 10.54
CA TRP A 211 -4.80 -1.01 9.36
C TRP A 211 -4.40 0.47 9.51
N THR A 212 -4.08 0.95 10.72
CA THR A 212 -3.55 2.31 10.95
C THR A 212 -2.04 2.37 10.73
N TYR A 213 -1.34 1.24 10.76
CA TYR A 213 0.14 1.19 10.77
C TYR A 213 0.79 1.91 9.59
N PRO A 214 0.27 1.82 8.34
CA PRO A 214 0.80 2.60 7.23
C PRO A 214 0.73 4.12 7.48
N GLN A 215 -0.34 4.58 8.12
CA GLN A 215 -0.53 5.99 8.43
C GLN A 215 0.38 6.46 9.57
N LEU A 216 0.51 5.65 10.64
CA LEU A 216 1.43 5.96 11.74
C LEU A 216 2.89 6.03 11.25
N ALA A 217 3.28 5.12 10.36
CA ALA A 217 4.58 5.09 9.74
C ALA A 217 4.84 6.32 8.85
N ALA A 218 3.88 6.69 7.98
CA ALA A 218 4.00 7.85 7.11
C ALA A 218 4.02 9.17 7.91
N ARG A 219 3.17 9.30 8.94
CA ARG A 219 3.08 10.50 9.79
C ARG A 219 4.40 10.84 10.47
N PHE A 220 5.14 9.83 10.96
CA PHE A 220 6.46 10.04 11.56
C PHE A 220 7.46 10.68 10.59
N VAL A 221 7.45 10.28 9.32
CA VAL A 221 8.35 10.85 8.30
C VAL A 221 7.98 12.30 7.99
N ILE A 222 6.69 12.61 7.98
CA ILE A 222 6.17 13.93 7.58
C ILE A 222 6.31 14.95 8.72
N TYR A 223 6.02 14.53 9.96
CA TYR A 223 6.11 15.36 11.16
C TYR A 223 7.00 14.71 12.24
N PRO A 224 8.32 14.62 12.02
CA PRO A 224 9.22 13.93 12.94
C PRO A 224 9.37 14.62 14.30
N ALA A 225 9.08 15.93 14.37
CA ALA A 225 9.15 16.72 15.60
C ALA A 225 7.91 16.57 16.50
N GLU A 226 6.85 15.91 16.02
CA GLU A 226 5.64 15.67 16.81
C GLU A 226 5.91 14.58 17.87
N SER A 227 5.61 14.89 19.13
CA SER A 227 5.91 14.02 20.26
C SER A 227 5.21 12.66 20.15
N GLY A 228 5.95 11.58 20.40
CA GLY A 228 5.43 10.21 20.39
C GLY A 228 5.27 9.57 19.00
N THR A 229 5.40 10.31 17.90
CA THR A 229 5.28 9.75 16.54
C THR A 229 6.34 8.70 16.23
N LEU A 230 7.60 8.92 16.67
CA LEU A 230 8.70 7.97 16.50
C LEU A 230 8.39 6.62 17.15
N ILE A 231 8.02 6.62 18.44
CA ILE A 231 7.76 5.39 19.19
C ILE A 231 6.61 4.62 18.54
N ARG A 232 5.51 5.32 18.19
CA ARG A 232 4.35 4.70 17.55
C ARG A 232 4.69 4.13 16.17
N ALA A 233 5.45 4.85 15.35
CA ALA A 233 5.88 4.38 14.04
C ALA A 233 6.79 3.15 14.14
N VAL A 234 7.78 3.18 15.04
CA VAL A 234 8.69 2.05 15.25
C VAL A 234 7.91 0.82 15.73
N VAL A 235 7.01 0.98 16.71
CA VAL A 235 6.15 -0.12 17.19
C VAL A 235 5.28 -0.66 16.06
N ALA A 236 4.58 0.21 15.32
CA ALA A 236 3.72 -0.19 14.21
C ALA A 236 4.49 -0.93 13.10
N MET A 237 5.66 -0.42 12.71
CA MET A 237 6.52 -1.06 11.71
C MET A 237 7.02 -2.43 12.19
N ASN A 238 7.46 -2.55 13.44
CA ASN A 238 7.95 -3.82 13.99
C ASN A 238 6.82 -4.86 14.06
N ILE A 239 5.65 -4.49 14.59
CA ILE A 239 4.48 -5.40 14.64
C ILE A 239 4.07 -5.80 13.23
N SER A 240 4.04 -4.85 12.28
CA SER A 240 3.72 -5.14 10.89
C SER A 240 4.70 -6.14 10.26
N LEU A 241 6.00 -5.90 10.40
CA LEU A 241 7.04 -6.74 9.79
C LEU A 241 7.10 -8.14 10.42
N ILE A 242 7.03 -8.22 11.76
CA ILE A 242 7.04 -9.51 12.48
C ILE A 242 5.76 -10.29 12.16
N GLY A 243 4.60 -9.63 12.19
CA GLY A 243 3.33 -10.26 11.84
C GLY A 243 3.29 -10.75 10.40
N ALA A 244 3.79 -9.93 9.45
CA ALA A 244 3.90 -10.30 8.05
C ALA A 244 4.83 -11.52 7.85
N TRP A 245 5.95 -11.57 8.57
CA TRP A 245 6.90 -12.68 8.50
C TRP A 245 6.28 -13.99 9.03
N LEU A 246 5.64 -13.94 10.20
CA LEU A 246 4.99 -15.10 10.82
C LEU A 246 3.84 -15.63 9.95
N LEU A 247 2.93 -14.75 9.52
CA LEU A 247 1.80 -15.13 8.67
C LEU A 247 2.26 -15.59 7.28
N GLY A 248 3.33 -15.00 6.75
CA GLY A 248 3.95 -15.40 5.49
C GLY A 248 4.47 -16.84 5.54
N ILE A 249 5.17 -17.21 6.62
CA ILE A 249 5.64 -18.58 6.86
C ILE A 249 4.47 -19.56 7.00
N LEU A 250 3.44 -19.19 7.76
CA LEU A 250 2.23 -20.02 7.91
C LEU A 250 1.54 -20.27 6.56
N GLY A 251 1.47 -19.26 5.70
CA GLY A 251 0.99 -19.39 4.32
C GLY A 251 1.76 -20.42 3.52
N ILE A 252 3.10 -20.32 3.57
CA ILE A 252 4.00 -21.24 2.88
C ILE A 252 3.80 -22.68 3.40
N MET A 253 3.79 -22.88 4.72
CA MET A 253 3.62 -24.20 5.35
C MET A 253 2.28 -24.84 5.00
N LYS A 254 1.20 -24.06 5.02
CA LYS A 254 -0.15 -24.56 4.72
C LYS A 254 -0.29 -24.99 3.27
N LEU A 255 0.30 -24.25 2.33
CA LEU A 255 0.29 -24.59 0.90
C LEU A 255 1.22 -25.77 0.57
N SER A 256 2.33 -25.95 1.31
CA SER A 256 3.18 -27.13 1.16
C SER A 256 2.54 -28.40 1.75
N ALA A 257 1.68 -28.28 2.76
CA ALA A 257 1.03 -29.40 3.42
C ALA A 257 -0.18 -29.98 2.66
N GLN A 258 -0.77 -29.23 1.71
CA GLN A 258 -1.83 -29.77 0.85
C GLN A 258 -1.27 -30.91 -0.01
N LYS A 259 -1.75 -32.15 0.17
CA LYS A 259 -1.27 -33.31 -0.59
C LYS A 259 -1.50 -33.15 -2.10
N GLN A 260 -0.62 -33.74 -2.91
CA GLN A 260 -0.89 -34.02 -4.32
C GLN A 260 -2.10 -34.96 -4.36
N ILE A 261 -3.27 -34.45 -4.73
CA ILE A 261 -4.31 -35.34 -5.25
C ILE A 261 -3.89 -35.57 -6.70
N ALA A 262 -3.28 -36.73 -6.91
CA ALA A 262 -2.97 -37.27 -8.23
C ALA A 262 -4.26 -37.54 -9.00
#